data_AF-A0A7W5VB46-F1
#
_entry.id   AF-A0A7W5VB46-F1
#
_cell.length_a   1.000
_cell.length_b   1.000
_cell.length_c   1.000
_cell.angle_alpha   90.00
_cell.angle_beta   90.00
_cell.angle_gamma   90.00
#
_symmetry.space_group_name_H-M   'P 1'
#
loop_
_entity.id
_entity.type
_entity.pdbx_description
1 polymer ?
#
loop_
_entity_poly.entity_id
_entity_poly.type
_entity_poly.pdbx_seq_one_letter_code
_entity_poly.pdbx_strand_id
1 'polypeptide(L)'
;MFDEVFTAEGIGIIKTPPRARRANAFADRWIGGLRRELLDRILIVNAGHLRRVLAIYEAHFNEHRPHRSLGQAAPLRALPDPAEASGDRPPAHVPDLAG
;
A
#
# COMPACT_ATOMS: atom_id res chain seq x y z
N MET A 1 -22.98 -9.52 -17.15
CA MET A 1 -22.78 -8.09 -17.51
C MET A 1 -21.40 -7.53 -17.17
N PHE A 2 -20.76 -7.82 -16.03
CA PHE A 2 -19.33 -7.50 -15.82
C PHE A 2 -18.41 -8.68 -16.14
N ASP A 3 -18.84 -9.91 -15.84
CA ASP A 3 -18.07 -11.12 -16.08
C ASP A 3 -17.73 -11.32 -17.57
N GLU A 4 -18.62 -10.91 -18.48
CA GLU A 4 -18.35 -10.99 -19.93
C GLU A 4 -17.22 -10.05 -20.37
N VAL A 5 -17.11 -8.85 -19.77
CA VAL A 5 -16.05 -7.88 -20.11
C VAL A 5 -14.69 -8.46 -19.71
N PHE A 6 -14.57 -9.01 -18.50
CA PHE A 6 -13.32 -9.62 -18.05
C PHE A 6 -12.98 -10.89 -18.83
N THR A 7 -13.99 -11.71 -19.16
CA THR A 7 -13.78 -12.92 -19.97
C THR A 7 -13.34 -12.58 -21.39
N ALA A 8 -13.88 -11.51 -22.00
CA ALA A 8 -13.48 -11.04 -23.32
C ALA A 8 -12.00 -10.60 -23.36
N GLU A 9 -11.49 -10.06 -22.25
CA GLU A 9 -10.07 -9.71 -22.07
C GLU A 9 -9.19 -10.91 -21.61
N GLY A 10 -9.75 -12.12 -21.58
CA GLY A 10 -9.02 -13.33 -21.16
C GLY A 10 -8.71 -13.41 -19.65
N ILE A 11 -9.39 -12.63 -18.82
CA ILE A 11 -9.17 -12.57 -17.37
C ILE A 11 -10.06 -13.60 -16.66
N GLY A 12 -9.43 -14.54 -15.94
CA GLY A 12 -10.12 -15.51 -15.11
C GLY A 12 -10.73 -14.88 -13.85
N ILE A 13 -12.03 -15.08 -13.62
CA ILE A 13 -12.74 -14.54 -12.46
C ILE A 13 -12.71 -15.55 -11.32
N ILE A 14 -12.05 -15.19 -10.22
CA ILE A 14 -12.00 -15.99 -9.00
C ILE A 14 -12.84 -15.29 -7.93
N LYS A 15 -13.94 -15.92 -7.51
CA LYS A 15 -14.82 -15.38 -6.47
C LYS A 15 -14.28 -15.76 -5.08
N THR A 16 -14.18 -14.77 -4.19
CA THR A 16 -13.85 -14.99 -2.78
C THR A 16 -14.88 -15.95 -2.17
N PRO A 17 -14.45 -17.09 -1.59
CA PRO A 17 -15.38 -18.04 -1.00
C PRO A 17 -16.18 -17.41 0.15
N PRO A 18 -17.47 -17.77 0.32
CA PRO A 18 -18.28 -17.24 1.40
C PRO A 18 -17.65 -17.54 2.75
N ARG A 19 -17.58 -16.52 3.62
CA ARG A 19 -16.98 -16.59 4.98
C ARG A 19 -15.48 -16.87 5.03
N ALA A 20 -14.76 -16.78 3.91
CA ALA A 20 -13.30 -16.93 3.88
C ALA A 20 -12.58 -15.58 4.09
N ARG A 21 -12.51 -15.12 5.34
CA ARG A 21 -11.84 -13.84 5.71
C ARG A 21 -10.41 -13.71 5.21
N ARG A 22 -9.70 -14.84 5.03
CA ARG A 22 -8.33 -14.84 4.51
C ARG A 22 -8.24 -14.59 3.00
N ALA A 23 -9.25 -14.99 2.23
CA ALA A 23 -9.22 -14.90 0.78
C ALA A 23 -9.26 -13.44 0.27
N ASN A 24 -9.75 -12.50 1.08
CA ASN A 24 -9.71 -11.06 0.79
C ASN A 24 -8.88 -10.25 1.81
N ALA A 25 -8.02 -10.91 2.60
CA ALA A 25 -7.38 -10.29 3.76
C ALA A 25 -6.55 -9.03 3.44
N PHE A 26 -5.93 -8.98 2.25
CA PHE A 26 -5.17 -7.81 1.83
C PHE A 26 -6.06 -6.60 1.59
N ALA A 27 -7.12 -6.75 0.79
CA ALA A 27 -8.07 -5.66 0.54
C ALA A 27 -8.78 -5.25 1.83
N ASP A 28 -9.22 -6.20 2.66
CA ASP A 28 -9.87 -5.91 3.94
C ASP A 28 -8.94 -5.14 4.89
N ARG A 29 -7.65 -5.53 4.96
CA ARG A 29 -6.64 -4.82 5.74
C ARG A 29 -6.42 -3.40 5.21
N TRP A 30 -6.36 -3.24 3.89
CA TRP A 30 -6.18 -1.95 3.22
C TRP A 30 -7.36 -1.01 3.54
N ILE A 31 -8.59 -1.46 3.34
CA ILE A 31 -9.82 -0.70 3.64
C ILE A 31 -9.87 -0.33 5.13
N GLY A 32 -9.52 -1.27 6.01
CA GLY A 32 -9.46 -1.01 7.45
C GLY A 32 -8.41 0.05 7.82
N GLY A 33 -7.26 0.06 7.13
CA GLY A 33 -6.23 1.09 7.28
C GLY A 33 -6.74 2.46 6.86
N LEU A 34 -7.26 2.55 5.64
CA LEU A 34 -7.89 3.76 5.09
C LEU A 34 -8.93 4.34 6.06
N ARG A 35 -9.80 3.51 6.61
CA ARG A 35 -10.83 3.96 7.55
C ARG A 35 -10.23 4.57 8.82
N ARG A 36 -9.36 3.84 9.52
CA ARG A 36 -8.79 4.26 10.81
C ARG A 36 -7.86 5.46 10.72
N GLU A 37 -7.16 5.58 9.59
CA GLU A 37 -6.13 6.61 9.39
C GLU A 37 -6.71 7.89 8.80
N LEU A 38 -7.77 7.78 8.00
CA LEU A 38 -8.28 8.89 7.19
C LEU A 38 -9.77 9.15 7.42
N LEU A 39 -10.63 8.18 7.12
CA LEU A 39 -12.08 8.43 7.08
C LEU A 39 -12.70 8.64 8.47
N ASP A 40 -12.09 8.10 9.52
CA ASP A 40 -12.52 8.35 10.90
C ASP A 40 -12.06 9.72 11.43
N ARG A 41 -11.20 10.45 10.69
CA ARG A 41 -10.59 11.73 11.11
C ARG A 41 -10.95 12.92 10.23
N ILE A 42 -11.50 12.69 9.04
CA ILE A 42 -11.81 13.73 8.05
C ILE A 42 -13.31 13.75 7.76
N LEU A 43 -13.94 14.91 7.86
CA LEU A 43 -15.30 15.11 7.40
C LEU A 43 -15.34 15.18 5.86
N ILE A 44 -15.98 14.18 5.25
CA ILE A 44 -16.16 14.12 3.80
C ILE A 44 -17.38 14.96 3.38
N VAL A 45 -17.12 16.16 2.87
CA VAL A 45 -18.18 17.11 2.48
C VAL A 45 -18.95 16.74 1.22
N ASN A 46 -18.35 15.99 0.28
CA ASN A 46 -19.02 15.50 -0.93
C ASN A 46 -18.20 14.41 -1.63
N ALA A 47 -18.76 13.83 -2.70
CA ALA A 47 -18.11 12.76 -3.46
C ALA A 47 -16.82 13.19 -4.19
N GLY A 48 -16.72 14.45 -4.61
CA GLY A 48 -15.50 15.00 -5.21
C GLY A 48 -14.35 15.09 -4.20
N HIS A 49 -14.67 15.56 -2.99
CA HIS A 49 -13.75 15.59 -1.87
C HIS A 49 -13.28 14.17 -1.50
N LEU A 50 -14.21 13.21 -1.42
CA LEU A 50 -13.86 11.81 -1.17
C LEU A 50 -12.85 11.29 -2.19
N ARG A 51 -13.11 11.47 -3.49
CA ARG A 51 -12.21 11.00 -4.56
C ARG A 51 -10.81 11.59 -4.43
N ARG A 52 -10.70 12.89 -4.13
CA ARG A 52 -9.40 13.55 -3.94
C ARG A 52 -8.66 12.98 -2.73
N VAL A 53 -9.35 12.84 -1.61
CA VAL A 53 -8.80 12.28 -0.37
C VAL A 53 -8.33 10.84 -0.57
N LEU A 54 -9.11 10.02 -1.29
CA LEU A 54 -8.74 8.65 -1.64
C LEU A 54 -7.50 8.60 -2.55
N ALA A 55 -7.42 9.45 -3.57
CA ALA A 55 -6.26 9.49 -4.47
C ALA A 55 -4.97 9.85 -3.73
N ILE A 56 -5.04 10.81 -2.79
CA ILE A 56 -3.90 11.18 -1.94
C ILE A 56 -3.49 9.99 -1.05
N TYR A 57 -4.46 9.31 -0.43
CA TYR A 57 -4.19 8.16 0.40
C TYR A 57 -3.56 7.00 -0.39
N GLU A 58 -4.07 6.72 -1.59
CA GLU A 58 -3.54 5.69 -2.47
C GLU A 58 -2.09 5.98 -2.87
N ALA A 59 -1.80 7.20 -3.32
CA ALA A 59 -0.43 7.62 -3.65
C ALA A 59 0.49 7.49 -2.43
N HIS A 60 0.04 7.92 -1.24
CA HIS A 60 0.82 7.73 -0.01
C HIS A 60 1.05 6.25 0.31
N PHE A 61 0.00 5.41 0.22
CA PHE A 61 0.08 3.99 0.53
C PHE A 61 1.05 3.24 -0.39
N ASN A 62 1.04 3.59 -1.68
CA ASN A 62 1.80 2.90 -2.72
C ASN A 62 3.24 3.43 -2.87
N GLU A 63 3.47 4.72 -2.66
CA GLU A 63 4.78 5.34 -2.96
C GLU A 63 5.61 5.61 -1.70
N HIS A 64 4.96 5.80 -0.55
CA HIS A 64 5.63 6.33 0.64
C HIS A 64 5.48 5.47 1.89
N ARG A 65 4.37 4.75 2.04
CA ARG A 65 4.09 4.01 3.27
C ARG A 65 5.06 2.85 3.43
N PRO A 66 5.79 2.74 4.56
CA PRO A 66 6.68 1.62 4.79
C PRO A 66 5.89 0.35 5.13
N HIS A 67 6.23 -0.78 4.49
CA HIS A 67 5.62 -2.09 4.77
C HIS A 67 6.64 -3.07 5.30
N ARG A 68 6.34 -3.68 6.46
CA ARG A 68 7.23 -4.68 7.09
C ARG A 68 7.53 -5.89 6.21
N SER A 69 6.54 -6.35 5.44
CA SER A 69 6.73 -7.46 4.49
C SER A 69 7.65 -7.12 3.32
N LEU A 70 7.93 -5.82 3.10
CA LEU A 70 8.79 -5.31 2.04
C LEU A 70 10.09 -4.70 2.61
N GLY A 71 10.51 -5.10 3.82
CA GLY A 71 11.71 -4.55 4.44
C GLY A 71 11.64 -3.04 4.70
N GLN A 72 10.44 -2.53 5.02
CA GLN A 72 10.13 -1.10 5.15
C GLN A 72 10.11 -0.29 3.85
N ALA A 73 10.25 -0.92 2.67
CA ALA A 73 9.94 -0.24 1.42
C ALA A 73 8.43 -0.02 1.23
N ALA A 74 8.10 0.99 0.42
CA ALA A 74 6.76 1.17 -0.12
C ALA A 74 6.51 0.22 -1.31
N PRO A 75 5.25 -0.12 -1.64
CA PRO A 75 4.94 -1.11 -2.67
C PRO A 75 5.49 -0.78 -4.06
N LEU A 76 5.53 0.50 -4.43
CA LEU A 76 6.08 0.98 -5.71
C LEU A 76 7.54 1.46 -5.59
N ARG A 77 8.21 1.17 -4.47
CA ARG A 77 9.63 1.51 -4.28
C ARG A 77 10.47 0.24 -4.31
N ALA A 78 11.71 0.39 -4.78
CA ALA A 78 12.68 -0.70 -4.75
C ALA A 78 12.83 -1.25 -3.32
N LEU A 79 12.92 -2.57 -3.21
CA LEU A 79 13.22 -3.24 -1.95
C LEU A 79 14.61 -2.80 -1.46
N PRO A 80 14.79 -2.62 -0.15
CA PRO A 80 16.12 -2.34 0.38
C PRO A 80 17.03 -3.55 0.17
N ASP A 81 18.33 -3.29 0.07
CA ASP A 81 19.34 -4.34 0.14
C ASP A 81 19.10 -5.17 1.42
N PRO A 82 19.17 -6.50 1.39
CA PRO A 82 19.08 -7.36 2.58
C PRO A 82 19.92 -6.86 3.78
N ALA A 83 21.09 -6.25 3.53
CA ALA A 83 21.92 -5.67 4.58
C ALA A 83 21.30 -4.40 5.23
N GLU A 84 20.59 -3.58 4.44
CA GLU A 84 19.87 -2.41 4.95
C GLU A 84 18.58 -2.80 5.68
N ALA A 85 17.87 -3.82 5.17
CA ALA A 85 16.64 -4.32 5.78
C ALA A 85 16.86 -4.91 7.19
N SER A 86 18.05 -5.45 7.46
CA SER A 86 18.46 -5.98 8.77
C SER A 86 18.95 -4.90 9.76
N GLY A 87 19.17 -3.66 9.30
CA GLY A 87 19.78 -2.61 10.13
C GLY A 87 21.29 -2.79 10.39
N ASP A 88 21.96 -3.65 9.62
CA ASP A 88 23.35 -4.06 9.85
C ASP A 88 24.37 -3.22 9.04
N ARG A 89 23.90 -2.20 8.31
CA ARG A 89 24.79 -1.31 7.56
C ARG A 89 25.61 -0.45 8.54
N PRO A 90 26.95 -0.59 8.57
CA PRO A 90 27.79 0.28 9.39
C PRO A 90 27.62 1.74 8.93
N PRO A 91 27.72 2.72 9.85
CA PRO A 91 27.54 4.12 9.50
C PRO A 91 28.50 4.50 8.37
N ALA A 92 27.98 5.20 7.37
CA ALA A 92 28.80 5.72 6.27
C ALA A 92 29.95 6.53 6.86
N HIS A 93 31.18 6.21 6.44
CA HIS A 93 32.37 6.97 6.80
C HIS A 93 32.16 8.43 6.35
N VAL A 94 31.92 9.31 7.31
CA VAL A 94 31.90 10.75 7.08
C VAL A 94 33.37 11.15 6.93
N PRO A 95 33.84 11.58 5.74
CA PRO A 95 35.22 12.01 5.61
C PRO A 95 35.39 13.26 6.46
N ASP A 96 36.42 13.24 7.31
CA ASP A 96 36.79 14.34 8.20
C ASP A 96 37.14 15.58 7.35
N LEU A 97 36.27 16.59 7.38
CA LEU A 97 36.57 17.90 6.81
C LEU A 97 37.38 18.68 7.86
N ALA A 98 38.63 18.30 8.02
CA ALA A 98 39.64 19.06 8.72
C ALA A 98 40.73 19.47 7.73
N GLY A 99 40.74 20.76 7.38
CA GLY A 99 41.75 21.44 6.59
C GLY A 99 41.62 22.94 6.78
#